data_AF-A0A2N0NJ92-F1
#
_entry.id   AF-A0A2N0NJ92-F1
#
_cell.length_a   1.000
_cell.length_b   1.000
_cell.length_c   1.000
_cell.angle_alpha   90.00
_cell.angle_beta   90.00
_cell.angle_gamma   90.00
#
_symmetry.space_group_name_H-M   'P 1'
#
loop_
_entity.id
_entity.type
_entity.pdbx_description
1 polymer ?
#
loop_
_entity_poly.entity_id
_entity_poly.type
_entity_poly.pdbx_seq_one_letter_code
_entity_poly.pdbx_strand_id
1 'polypeptide(L)'
;MFKVVAHGDDMGNNYVDNLAKIAHTDQDRYIVFRRDACLMKVLPCWNGIIIENKLRSFLKNLCNYKGLEKFINLNRNSKYRTLEVDWTSTFSCLNCDINNNETSVSSSKTKAQKVHLLIEEIPTIEQMKKSLLDLYDGWMCPICGLYDETFNHGGLQLTKFRLMYGSFGFELIELGNSFL
;
A
#
# COMPACT_ATOMS: atom_id res chain seq x y z
N MET A 1 28.52 -32.39 0.15
CA MET A 1 28.06 -31.90 1.46
C MET A 1 27.49 -33.09 2.22
N PHE A 2 28.07 -33.44 3.37
CA PHE A 2 27.63 -34.57 4.19
C PHE A 2 26.82 -34.05 5.37
N LYS A 3 25.62 -34.60 5.60
CA LYS A 3 24.71 -34.16 6.66
C LYS A 3 24.89 -35.08 7.88
N VAL A 4 25.24 -34.49 9.02
CA VAL A 4 25.40 -35.20 10.29
C VAL A 4 24.16 -35.00 11.16
N VAL A 5 23.80 -36.00 11.96
CA VAL A 5 22.69 -35.92 12.92
C VAL A 5 23.10 -35.04 14.10
N ALA A 6 22.24 -34.10 14.49
CA ALA A 6 22.46 -33.26 15.66
C ALA A 6 22.53 -34.12 16.93
N HIS A 7 23.47 -33.82 17.84
CA HIS A 7 23.71 -34.58 19.07
C HIS A 7 24.11 -36.05 18.86
N GLY A 8 24.59 -36.41 17.67
CA GLY A 8 25.10 -37.76 17.37
C GLY A 8 26.54 -38.03 17.85
N ASP A 9 27.05 -37.24 18.79
CA ASP A 9 28.43 -37.28 19.31
C ASP A 9 29.56 -37.27 18.26
N ASP A 10 29.29 -36.70 17.08
CA ASP A 10 30.32 -36.51 16.06
C ASP A 10 31.35 -35.46 16.52
N MET A 11 32.62 -35.87 16.61
CA MET A 11 33.71 -35.03 17.12
C MET A 11 33.89 -33.74 16.31
N GLY A 12 33.75 -33.80 14.98
CA GLY A 12 33.93 -32.64 14.11
C GLY A 12 32.80 -31.63 14.28
N ASN A 13 31.56 -32.11 14.30
CA ASN A 13 30.37 -31.30 14.55
C ASN A 13 30.41 -30.64 15.94
N ASN A 14 30.77 -31.41 16.97
CA ASN A 14 30.90 -30.91 18.33
C ASN A 14 32.01 -29.85 18.46
N TYR A 15 33.14 -30.03 17.77
CA TYR A 15 34.22 -29.05 17.73
C TYR A 15 33.77 -27.72 17.10
N VAL A 16 33.12 -27.78 15.94
CA VAL A 16 32.61 -26.57 15.24
C VAL A 16 31.51 -25.88 16.05
N ASP A 17 30.59 -26.64 16.66
CA ASP A 17 29.55 -26.11 17.55
C ASP A 17 30.16 -25.40 18.77
N ASN A 18 31.22 -25.95 19.37
CA ASN A 18 31.94 -25.32 20.46
C ASN A 18 32.65 -24.02 20.02
N LEU A 19 33.29 -24.01 18.85
CA LEU A 19 33.89 -22.79 18.29
C LEU A 19 32.83 -21.69 18.07
N ALA A 20 31.66 -22.06 17.56
CA ALA A 20 30.54 -21.14 17.37
C ALA A 20 30.03 -20.58 18.71
N LYS A 21 29.91 -21.43 19.75
CA LYS A 21 29.54 -21.01 21.11
C LYS A 21 30.54 -20.02 21.69
N ILE A 22 31.83 -20.31 21.60
CA ILE A 22 32.91 -19.43 22.09
C ILE A 22 32.85 -18.08 21.37
N ALA A 23 32.72 -18.08 20.04
CA ALA A 23 32.63 -16.86 19.25
C ALA A 23 31.34 -16.05 19.54
N HIS A 24 30.22 -16.73 19.85
CA HIS A 24 28.98 -16.06 20.24
C HIS A 24 29.09 -15.41 21.63
N THR A 25 29.87 -15.99 22.55
CA THR A 25 30.11 -15.42 23.89
C THR A 25 31.24 -14.39 23.93
N ASP A 26 31.92 -14.14 22.81
CA ASP A 26 32.95 -13.11 22.67
C ASP A 26 32.30 -11.71 22.76
N GLN A 27 32.12 -11.23 24.00
CA GLN A 27 31.52 -9.94 24.33
C GLN A 27 32.32 -8.74 23.78
N ASP A 28 33.57 -8.95 23.34
CA ASP A 28 34.43 -7.88 22.82
C ASP A 28 34.20 -7.61 21.32
N ARG A 29 33.41 -8.45 20.62
CA ARG A 29 33.05 -8.26 19.20
C ARG A 29 31.65 -7.69 19.00
N TYR A 30 31.30 -6.65 19.75
CA TYR A 30 30.06 -5.94 19.53
C TYR A 30 30.15 -5.05 18.28
N ILE A 31 29.13 -5.11 17.42
CA ILE A 31 28.96 -4.14 16.34
C ILE A 31 28.61 -2.80 16.99
N VAL A 32 29.56 -1.86 16.99
CA VAL A 32 29.33 -0.50 17.49
C VAL A 32 28.51 0.29 16.48
N PHE A 33 27.20 0.35 16.69
CA PHE A 33 26.35 1.29 15.95
C PHE A 33 26.57 2.71 16.47
N ARG A 34 27.59 3.40 15.96
CA ARG A 34 27.76 4.83 16.24
C ARG A 34 26.71 5.64 15.47
N ARG A 35 25.93 6.46 16.20
CA ARG A 35 24.78 7.21 15.66
C ARG A 35 25.12 8.65 15.25
N ASP A 36 26.33 9.13 15.51
CA ASP A 36 26.69 10.52 15.30
C ASP A 36 27.12 10.77 13.84
N ALA A 37 26.35 11.60 13.14
CA ALA A 37 26.58 11.94 11.73
C ALA A 37 27.96 12.58 11.48
N CYS A 38 28.53 13.27 12.48
CA CYS A 38 29.83 13.92 12.43
C CYS A 38 31.02 12.96 12.30
N LEU A 39 30.82 11.65 12.47
CA LEU A 39 31.85 10.62 12.22
C LEU A 39 31.70 9.92 10.86
N MET A 40 30.67 10.26 10.07
CA MET A 40 30.49 9.72 8.73
C MET A 40 31.54 10.33 7.78
N LYS A 41 32.47 9.49 7.30
CA LYS A 41 33.49 9.91 6.31
C LYS A 41 32.90 10.39 4.99
N VAL A 42 31.64 10.05 4.72
CA VAL A 42 30.91 10.40 3.51
C VAL A 42 29.51 10.84 3.91
N LEU A 43 29.13 12.05 3.49
CA LEU A 43 27.77 12.54 3.64
C LEU A 43 26.97 12.12 2.40
N PRO A 44 25.82 11.46 2.56
CA PRO A 44 25.00 11.08 1.43
C PRO A 44 24.35 12.33 0.81
N CYS A 45 24.46 12.45 -0.51
CA CYS A 45 23.86 13.55 -1.27
C CYS A 45 22.85 13.02 -2.28
N TRP A 46 21.81 13.82 -2.54
CA TRP A 46 20.86 13.62 -3.62
C TRP A 46 20.96 14.80 -4.60
N ASN A 47 21.31 14.53 -5.86
CA ASN A 47 21.54 15.56 -6.88
C ASN A 47 22.46 16.71 -6.42
N GLY A 48 23.53 16.38 -5.69
CA GLY A 48 24.49 17.36 -5.17
C GLY A 48 24.06 18.08 -3.88
N ILE A 49 22.85 17.82 -3.36
CA ILE A 49 22.35 18.39 -2.10
C ILE A 49 22.52 17.38 -0.97
N ILE A 50 23.05 17.81 0.17
CA ILE A 50 23.26 16.96 1.34
C ILE A 50 21.90 16.49 1.89
N ILE A 51 21.80 15.20 2.21
CA ILE A 51 20.61 14.64 2.84
C ILE A 51 20.72 14.84 4.35
N GLU A 52 19.98 15.81 4.89
CA GLU A 52 19.96 16.13 6.33
C GLU A 52 19.12 15.13 7.16
N ASN A 53 18.14 14.49 6.51
CA ASN A 53 17.24 13.53 7.14
C ASN A 53 17.87 12.14 7.27
N LYS A 54 17.29 11.30 8.14
CA LYS A 54 17.63 9.87 8.20
C LYS A 54 17.56 9.25 6.79
N LEU A 55 18.68 8.71 6.30
CA LEU A 55 18.78 8.18 4.93
C LEU A 55 17.66 7.20 4.57
N ARG A 56 17.29 6.31 5.49
CA ARG A 56 16.18 5.36 5.30
C ARG A 56 14.84 6.07 5.05
N SER A 57 14.54 7.11 5.82
CA SER A 57 13.32 7.90 5.66
C SER A 57 13.35 8.68 4.35
N PHE A 58 14.50 9.25 3.99
CA PHE A 58 14.70 9.94 2.72
C PHE A 58 14.42 9.01 1.53
N LEU A 59 15.03 7.82 1.51
CA LEU A 59 14.82 6.83 0.45
C LEU A 59 13.37 6.36 0.37
N LYS A 60 12.72 6.14 1.53
CA LYS A 60 11.29 5.79 1.59
C LYS A 60 10.44 6.88 0.93
N ASN A 61 10.65 8.14 1.30
CA ASN A 61 9.90 9.26 0.74
C ASN A 61 10.15 9.41 -0.76
N LEU A 62 11.40 9.31 -1.20
CA LEU A 62 11.76 9.37 -2.61
C LEU A 62 11.03 8.28 -3.43
N CYS A 63 11.01 7.04 -2.94
CA CYS A 63 10.29 5.95 -3.58
C CYS A 63 8.78 6.21 -3.61
N ASN A 64 8.20 6.71 -2.52
CA ASN A 64 6.79 7.06 -2.45
C ASN A 64 6.42 8.16 -3.46
N TYR A 65 7.20 9.23 -3.55
CA TYR A 65 6.95 10.32 -4.50
C TYR A 65 7.08 9.86 -5.95
N LYS A 66 8.10 9.06 -6.29
CA LYS A 66 8.21 8.45 -7.62
C LYS A 66 7.03 7.54 -7.95
N GLY A 67 6.55 6.79 -6.96
CA GLY A 67 5.37 5.95 -7.10
C GLY A 67 4.10 6.78 -7.35
N LEU A 68 3.90 7.83 -6.56
CA LEU A 68 2.78 8.76 -6.69
C LEU A 68 2.80 9.47 -8.05
N GLU A 69 3.96 9.98 -8.46
CA GLU A 69 4.15 10.62 -9.77
C GLU A 69 3.73 9.66 -10.90
N LYS A 70 4.22 8.41 -10.88
CA LYS A 70 3.81 7.40 -11.86
C LYS A 70 2.31 7.13 -11.81
N PHE A 71 1.72 7.06 -10.62
CA PHE A 71 0.30 6.79 -10.43
C PHE A 71 -0.58 7.91 -10.99
N ILE A 72 -0.29 9.18 -10.68
CA ILE A 72 -1.03 10.34 -11.21
C ILE A 72 -0.82 10.45 -12.72
N ASN A 73 0.34 10.05 -13.21
CA ASN A 73 0.65 10.15 -14.63
C ASN A 73 -0.08 9.12 -15.53
N LEU A 74 -0.74 8.12 -14.95
CA LEU A 74 -1.60 7.20 -15.71
C LEU A 74 -2.77 7.97 -16.36
N ASN A 75 -3.10 7.66 -17.61
CA ASN A 75 -4.16 8.37 -18.35
C ASN A 75 -5.51 8.37 -17.61
N ARG A 76 -5.86 7.24 -17.01
CA ARG A 76 -7.06 7.05 -16.16
C ARG A 76 -7.12 7.93 -14.91
N ASN A 77 -5.97 8.41 -14.44
CA ASN A 77 -5.81 9.21 -13.23
C ASN A 77 -5.56 10.70 -13.54
N SER A 78 -5.66 11.10 -14.81
CA SER A 78 -5.40 12.47 -15.26
C SER A 78 -6.19 13.54 -14.50
N LYS A 79 -7.43 13.23 -14.09
CA LYS A 79 -8.27 14.12 -13.26
C LYS A 79 -7.60 14.60 -11.98
N TYR A 80 -6.69 13.81 -11.41
CA TYR A 80 -6.00 14.17 -10.17
C TYR A 80 -4.85 15.16 -10.36
N ARG A 81 -4.49 15.51 -11.60
CA ARG A 81 -3.48 16.54 -11.87
C ARG A 81 -4.01 17.95 -11.58
N THR A 82 -5.32 18.14 -11.68
CA THR A 82 -5.99 19.43 -11.45
C THR A 82 -6.70 19.51 -10.10
N LEU A 83 -6.93 18.36 -9.46
CA LEU A 83 -7.55 18.30 -8.13
C LEU A 83 -6.49 18.44 -7.04
N GLU A 84 -6.78 19.25 -6.03
CA GLU A 84 -5.98 19.34 -4.81
C GLU A 84 -6.29 18.16 -3.88
N VAL A 85 -5.63 17.03 -4.11
CA VAL A 85 -5.78 15.82 -3.29
C VAL A 85 -4.67 15.74 -2.25
N ASP A 86 -5.04 15.62 -0.98
CA ASP A 86 -4.09 15.21 0.07
C ASP A 86 -3.79 13.71 -0.07
N TRP A 87 -2.74 13.42 -0.83
CA TRP A 87 -2.26 12.06 -1.05
C TRP A 87 -1.75 11.36 0.21
N THR A 88 -1.29 12.13 1.19
CA THR A 88 -0.79 11.55 2.45
C THR A 88 -1.95 10.95 3.23
N SER A 89 -3.01 11.74 3.42
CA SER A 89 -4.24 11.27 4.06
C SER A 89 -4.92 10.18 3.23
N THR A 90 -4.98 10.33 1.90
CA THR A 90 -5.56 9.33 1.00
C THR A 90 -4.87 7.97 1.13
N PHE A 91 -3.54 7.93 1.08
CA PHE A 91 -2.81 6.67 1.26
C PHE A 91 -2.90 6.13 2.68
N SER A 92 -3.04 6.99 3.70
CA SER A 92 -3.34 6.54 5.06
C SER A 92 -4.68 5.77 5.08
N CYS A 93 -5.75 6.35 4.54
CA CYS A 93 -7.08 5.73 4.43
C CYS A 93 -7.08 4.41 3.65
N LEU A 94 -6.29 4.33 2.57
CA LEU A 94 -6.12 3.10 1.79
C LEU A 94 -5.42 1.99 2.59
N ASN A 95 -4.65 2.33 3.61
CA ASN A 95 -3.87 1.40 4.44
C ASN A 95 -4.45 1.14 5.83
N CYS A 96 -5.55 1.82 6.23
CA CYS A 96 -6.08 1.84 7.61
C CYS A 96 -6.35 0.47 8.26
N ASP A 97 -6.50 -0.61 7.49
CA ASP A 97 -6.88 -1.94 8.00
C ASP A 97 -5.68 -2.87 8.23
N ILE A 98 -4.45 -2.41 7.96
CA ILE A 98 -3.23 -3.22 8.08
C ILE A 98 -2.57 -2.92 9.43
N ASN A 99 -2.79 -3.81 10.41
CA ASN A 99 -1.95 -3.83 11.61
C ASN A 99 -0.51 -4.13 11.19
N ASN A 100 0.42 -3.32 11.68
CA ASN A 100 1.81 -3.30 11.23
C ASN A 100 2.44 -4.71 11.21
N ASN A 101 3.00 -5.05 10.05
CA ASN A 101 3.82 -6.23 9.71
C ASN A 101 3.10 -7.51 9.27
N GLU A 102 1.77 -7.56 9.23
CA GLU A 102 1.04 -8.72 8.70
C GLU A 102 0.21 -8.37 7.47
N THR A 103 0.53 -8.98 6.33
CA THR A 103 -0.31 -8.95 5.13
C THR A 103 -1.23 -10.15 5.10
N SER A 104 -2.53 -9.92 5.20
CA SER A 104 -3.55 -10.96 5.02
C SER A 104 -4.18 -10.87 3.63
N VAL A 105 -4.74 -11.98 3.15
CA VAL A 105 -5.50 -12.00 1.89
C VAL A 105 -6.72 -11.08 1.99
N SER A 106 -7.38 -11.01 3.15
CA SER A 106 -8.53 -10.13 3.37
C SER A 106 -8.16 -8.66 3.29
N SER A 107 -7.12 -8.22 3.99
CA SER A 107 -6.64 -6.82 3.92
C SER A 107 -6.19 -6.43 2.52
N SER A 108 -5.53 -7.35 1.80
CA SER A 108 -5.13 -7.12 0.40
C SER A 108 -6.33 -6.95 -0.53
N LYS A 109 -7.38 -7.77 -0.36
CA LYS A 109 -8.64 -7.63 -1.13
C LYS A 109 -9.34 -6.31 -0.82
N THR A 110 -9.47 -5.94 0.44
CA THR A 110 -10.08 -4.67 0.85
C THR A 110 -9.32 -3.48 0.28
N LYS A 111 -7.99 -3.50 0.37
CA LYS A 111 -7.14 -2.45 -0.20
C LYS A 111 -7.27 -2.36 -1.73
N ALA A 112 -7.28 -3.49 -2.43
CA ALA A 112 -7.51 -3.52 -3.87
C ALA A 112 -8.87 -2.91 -4.23
N GLN A 113 -9.93 -3.27 -3.50
CA GLN A 113 -11.26 -2.67 -3.68
C GLN A 113 -11.24 -1.15 -3.47
N LYS A 114 -10.63 -0.66 -2.38
CA LYS A 114 -10.49 0.78 -2.13
C LYS A 114 -9.74 1.50 -3.25
N VAL A 115 -8.70 0.87 -3.81
CA VAL A 115 -7.97 1.41 -4.97
C VAL A 115 -8.84 1.43 -6.23
N HIS A 116 -9.60 0.36 -6.52
CA HIS A 116 -10.55 0.33 -7.64
C HIS A 116 -11.62 1.41 -7.52
N LEU A 117 -12.12 1.67 -6.31
CA LEU A 117 -13.05 2.78 -6.03
C LEU A 117 -12.40 4.12 -6.35
N LEU A 118 -11.17 4.34 -5.86
CA LEU A 118 -10.43 5.58 -6.09
C LEU A 118 -10.30 5.85 -7.59
N ILE A 119 -9.78 4.90 -8.36
CA ILE A 119 -9.58 5.09 -9.81
C ILE A 119 -10.85 4.97 -10.65
N GLU A 120 -12.02 4.76 -10.03
CA GLU A 120 -13.33 4.57 -10.67
C GLU A 120 -13.38 3.40 -11.67
N GLU A 121 -12.54 2.37 -11.48
CA GLU A 121 -12.51 1.15 -12.31
C GLU A 121 -13.16 -0.02 -11.58
N ILE A 122 -14.40 0.19 -11.14
CA ILE A 122 -15.25 -0.88 -10.64
C ILE A 122 -15.82 -1.61 -11.87
N PRO A 123 -16.00 -2.94 -11.85
CA PRO A 123 -16.66 -3.66 -12.95
C PRO A 123 -18.15 -3.29 -13.03
N THR A 124 -18.45 -2.12 -13.59
CA THR A 124 -19.79 -1.66 -13.98
C THR A 124 -20.09 -2.10 -15.41
N ILE A 125 -21.36 -2.09 -15.83
CA ILE A 125 -21.74 -2.40 -17.21
C ILE A 125 -20.99 -1.51 -18.20
N GLU A 126 -20.86 -0.21 -17.90
CA GLU A 126 -20.07 0.71 -18.73
C GLU A 126 -18.59 0.36 -18.81
N GLN A 127 -18.02 -0.16 -17.72
CA GLN A 127 -16.63 -0.62 -17.74
C GLN A 127 -16.49 -1.93 -18.52
N MET A 128 -17.49 -2.82 -18.44
CA MET A 128 -17.53 -4.06 -19.21
C MET A 128 -17.67 -3.79 -20.71
N LYS A 129 -18.51 -2.81 -21.12
CA LYS A 129 -18.67 -2.36 -22.51
C LYS A 129 -17.34 -1.95 -23.16
N LYS A 130 -16.41 -1.34 -22.40
CA LYS A 130 -15.06 -1.00 -22.91
C LYS A 130 -14.21 -2.20 -23.28
N SER A 131 -14.46 -3.36 -22.66
CA SER A 131 -13.71 -4.59 -22.90
C SER A 131 -14.43 -5.57 -23.84
N LEU A 132 -15.77 -5.59 -23.82
CA LEU A 132 -16.62 -6.59 -24.46
C LEU A 132 -17.92 -5.92 -24.95
N LEU A 133 -17.81 -4.96 -25.87
CA LEU A 133 -18.96 -4.18 -26.34
C LEU A 133 -20.07 -5.08 -26.89
N ASP A 134 -19.72 -6.06 -27.73
CA ASP A 134 -20.70 -6.95 -28.38
C ASP A 134 -21.61 -7.73 -27.41
N LEU A 135 -21.14 -8.00 -26.19
CA LEU A 135 -21.90 -8.74 -25.17
C LEU A 135 -22.81 -7.84 -24.33
N TYR A 136 -22.42 -6.58 -24.16
CA TYR A 136 -23.07 -5.64 -23.24
C TYR A 136 -23.71 -4.45 -23.95
N ASP A 137 -23.74 -4.45 -25.29
CA ASP A 137 -24.41 -3.42 -26.08
C ASP A 137 -25.91 -3.37 -25.78
N GLY A 138 -26.44 -2.16 -25.61
CA GLY A 138 -27.83 -1.93 -25.20
C GLY A 138 -28.18 -2.36 -23.76
N TRP A 139 -27.23 -2.84 -22.95
CA TRP A 139 -27.51 -3.15 -21.55
C TRP A 139 -27.66 -1.85 -20.75
N MET A 140 -28.82 -1.74 -20.08
CA MET A 140 -29.16 -0.67 -19.14
C MET A 140 -28.63 -1.01 -17.74
N CYS A 141 -28.65 -0.03 -16.82
CA CYS A 141 -28.28 -0.25 -15.43
C CYS A 141 -29.09 -1.43 -14.83
N PRO A 142 -28.45 -2.49 -14.30
CA PRO A 142 -29.15 -3.68 -13.81
C PRO A 142 -29.97 -3.42 -12.53
N ILE A 143 -29.84 -2.24 -11.93
CA ILE A 143 -30.49 -1.88 -10.67
C ILE A 143 -31.79 -1.11 -10.91
N CYS A 144 -31.78 -0.13 -11.82
CA CYS A 144 -32.97 0.65 -12.14
C CYS A 144 -33.65 0.19 -13.44
N GLY A 145 -32.90 -0.36 -14.40
CA GLY A 145 -33.38 -0.75 -15.72
C GLY A 145 -33.78 0.41 -16.64
N LEU A 146 -33.60 1.66 -16.21
CA LEU A 146 -34.16 2.85 -16.88
C LEU A 146 -33.11 3.72 -17.57
N TYR A 147 -31.89 3.77 -17.04
CA TYR A 147 -30.82 4.62 -17.54
C TYR A 147 -29.51 3.83 -17.69
N ASP A 148 -28.57 4.40 -18.43
CA ASP A 148 -27.20 3.89 -18.47
C ASP A 148 -26.57 3.98 -17.07
N GLU A 149 -25.77 2.98 -16.72
CA GLU A 149 -25.05 2.97 -15.45
C GLU A 149 -23.98 4.06 -15.47
N THR A 150 -23.80 4.80 -14.39
CA THR A 150 -22.64 5.69 -14.23
C THR A 150 -21.98 5.41 -12.90
N PHE A 151 -20.78 5.95 -12.66
CA PHE A 151 -20.15 5.81 -11.34
C PHE A 151 -21.09 6.27 -10.21
N ASN A 152 -21.92 7.30 -10.46
CA ASN A 152 -22.87 7.83 -9.48
C ASN A 152 -24.29 7.22 -9.60
N HIS A 153 -24.60 6.57 -10.73
CA HIS A 153 -25.90 5.99 -11.05
C HIS A 153 -25.81 4.46 -11.12
N GLY A 154 -26.16 3.81 -10.02
CA GLY A 154 -26.01 2.37 -9.79
C GLY A 154 -25.69 2.16 -8.32
N GLY A 155 -26.37 1.23 -7.66
CA GLY A 155 -26.40 0.94 -6.21
C GLY A 155 -25.07 0.51 -5.56
N LEU A 156 -23.98 1.16 -5.92
CA LEU A 156 -22.70 1.16 -5.23
C LEU A 156 -22.66 2.15 -4.06
N GLN A 157 -23.71 2.93 -3.76
CA GLN A 157 -23.68 3.85 -2.61
C GLN A 157 -23.44 3.11 -1.28
N LEU A 158 -24.11 1.97 -1.04
CA LEU A 158 -23.96 1.21 0.21
C LEU A 158 -22.58 0.55 0.34
N THR A 159 -22.02 0.03 -0.74
CA THR A 159 -20.65 -0.53 -0.78
C THR A 159 -19.59 0.57 -0.74
N LYS A 160 -19.80 1.72 -1.40
CA LYS A 160 -18.93 2.91 -1.30
C LYS A 160 -18.89 3.45 0.12
N PHE A 161 -20.04 3.63 0.77
CA PHE A 161 -20.11 4.12 2.14
C PHE A 161 -19.45 3.15 3.13
N ARG A 162 -19.77 1.86 3.04
CA ARG A 162 -19.23 0.85 3.96
C ARG A 162 -17.72 0.63 3.80
N LEU A 163 -17.17 0.80 2.59
CA LEU A 163 -15.74 0.60 2.31
C LEU A 163 -14.88 1.85 2.55
N MET A 164 -15.42 3.07 2.40
CA MET A 164 -14.70 4.30 2.73
C MET A 164 -14.79 4.68 4.21
N TYR A 165 -15.95 4.48 4.85
CA TYR A 165 -16.24 5.01 6.20
C TYR A 165 -16.41 3.95 7.29
N GLY A 166 -16.22 2.66 6.97
CA GLY A 166 -16.44 1.53 7.89
C GLY A 166 -15.58 1.48 9.17
N SER A 167 -14.80 2.53 9.48
CA SER A 167 -14.04 2.65 10.73
C SER A 167 -14.13 4.04 11.38
N PHE A 168 -14.86 4.98 10.79
CA PHE A 168 -15.12 6.29 11.41
C PHE A 168 -16.62 6.40 11.71
N GLY A 169 -16.97 6.20 12.98
CA GLY A 169 -18.26 6.62 13.48
C GLY A 169 -18.35 8.15 13.36
N PHE A 170 -19.19 8.63 12.45
CA PHE A 170 -19.64 10.02 12.44
C PHE A 170 -21.14 10.03 12.22
N GLU A 171 -21.81 10.75 13.10
CA GLU A 171 -23.26 10.97 13.13
C GLU A 171 -23.76 11.57 11.82
N LEU A 172 -24.95 11.11 11.43
CA LEU A 172 -25.79 11.69 10.40
C LEU A 172 -25.93 13.20 10.63
N ILE A 173 -25.32 14.00 9.77
CA ILE A 173 -25.87 15.32 9.46
C ILE A 173 -26.74 15.12 8.24
N GLU A 174 -28.04 15.05 8.47
CA GLU A 174 -29.06 15.22 7.44
C GLU A 174 -28.79 16.54 6.71
N LEU A 175 -28.33 16.46 5.46
CA LEU A 175 -28.59 17.53 4.51
C LEU A 175 -29.81 17.10 3.70
N GLY A 176 -30.92 17.70 4.11
CA GLY A 176 -32.25 17.41 3.63
C GLY A 176 -32.45 17.67 2.15
N ASN A 177 -33.52 17.04 1.68
CA ASN A 177 -34.38 17.42 0.58
C ASN A 177 -34.09 18.79 -0.03
N SER A 178 -33.81 18.78 -1.33
CA SER A 178 -34.64 19.42 -2.36
C SER A 178 -33.85 19.40 -3.66
N PHE A 179 -34.31 18.70 -4.69
CA PHE A 179 -34.59 19.29 -6.00
C PHE A 179 -35.41 18.28 -6.80
N LEU A 180 -36.56 18.77 -7.26
CA LEU A 180 -37.45 18.18 -8.26
C LEU A 180 -36.69 17.76 -9.53
#